data_AF-A0A4R7BD38-F1
#
_entry.id   AF-A0A4R7BD38-F1
#
_cell.length_a   1.000
_cell.length_b   1.000
_cell.length_c   1.000
_cell.angle_alpha   90.00
_cell.angle_beta   90.00
_cell.angle_gamma   90.00
#
_symmetry.space_group_name_H-M   'P 1'
#
loop_
_entity.id
_entity.type
_entity.pdbx_description
1 polymer ?
#
loop_
_entity_poly.entity_id
_entity_poly.type
_entity_poly.pdbx_seq_one_letter_code
_entity_poly.pdbx_strand_id
1 'polypeptide(L)'
;MKRLMFSLAALGLAAVAHADTVNIVSQAAFVSPSGAPSSTISMAFTPNAPIVFKVAGKTCRWVSSSSPWGSGGGAGCNYSITVDDGGNLINASSNGNGCTAAGQAMIAACN
;
A
#
# COMPACT_ATOMS: atom_id res chain seq x y z
N MET A 1 -47.11 35.50 -7.42
CA MET A 1 -46.89 34.05 -7.22
C MET A 1 -45.40 33.81 -7.08
N LYS A 2 -44.92 33.51 -5.86
CA LYS A 2 -43.49 33.45 -5.51
C LYS A 2 -43.14 31.98 -5.26
N ARG A 3 -42.38 31.36 -6.15
CA ARG A 3 -41.81 30.02 -5.92
C ARG A 3 -40.33 30.20 -5.56
N LEU A 4 -40.05 30.29 -4.26
CA LEU A 4 -38.68 30.15 -3.76
C LEU A 4 -38.34 28.66 -3.74
N MET A 5 -37.33 28.29 -4.54
CA MET A 5 -36.75 26.96 -4.58
C MET A 5 -35.97 26.69 -3.30
N PHE A 6 -36.27 25.58 -2.63
CA PHE A 6 -35.45 25.03 -1.55
C PHE A 6 -34.20 24.40 -2.14
N SER A 7 -33.02 24.92 -1.81
CA SER A 7 -31.75 24.22 -2.05
C SER A 7 -31.49 23.24 -0.90
N LEU A 8 -31.47 21.96 -1.23
CA LEU A 8 -31.09 20.89 -0.31
C LEU A 8 -29.55 20.85 -0.28
N ALA A 9 -28.94 21.43 0.76
CA ALA A 9 -27.51 21.28 1.01
C ALA A 9 -27.25 19.85 1.52
N ALA A 10 -26.80 18.96 0.63
CA ALA A 10 -26.33 17.64 1.00
C ALA A 10 -24.98 17.79 1.73
N LEU A 11 -24.98 17.64 3.06
CA LEU A 11 -23.75 17.41 3.82
C LEU A 11 -23.20 16.03 3.41
N GLY A 12 -22.33 16.04 2.41
CA GLY A 12 -21.52 14.88 2.06
C GLY A 12 -20.58 14.55 3.21
N LEU A 13 -20.86 13.45 3.91
CA LEU A 13 -19.86 12.73 4.69
C LEU A 13 -18.77 12.33 3.69
N ALA A 14 -17.66 13.08 3.65
CA ALA A 14 -16.50 12.71 2.88
C ALA A 14 -16.07 11.32 3.35
N ALA A 15 -16.25 10.31 2.49
CA ALA A 15 -15.70 8.99 2.73
C ALA A 15 -14.20 9.18 3.01
N VAL A 16 -13.72 8.62 4.10
CA VAL A 16 -12.28 8.57 4.38
C VAL A 16 -11.70 7.72 3.27
N ALA A 17 -11.16 8.36 2.23
CA ALA A 17 -10.43 7.66 1.19
C ALA A 17 -9.18 7.10 1.86
N HIS A 18 -9.18 5.78 2.12
CA HIS A 18 -7.95 5.08 2.49
C HIS A 18 -7.01 5.20 1.29
N ALA A 19 -6.05 6.11 1.39
CA ALA A 19 -5.21 6.44 0.26
C ALA A 19 -4.17 5.34 0.03
N ASP A 20 -3.63 4.71 1.07
CA ASP A 20 -2.51 3.80 0.88
C ASP A 20 -2.86 2.35 1.24
N THR A 21 -2.25 1.41 0.50
CA THR A 21 -2.40 -0.03 0.72
C THR A 21 -1.05 -0.73 0.65
N VAL A 22 -0.82 -1.71 1.52
CA VAL A 22 0.30 -2.66 1.44
C VAL A 22 -0.23 -4.07 1.36
N ASN A 23 0.20 -4.79 0.34
CA ASN A 23 0.00 -6.22 0.19
C ASN A 23 1.31 -6.96 0.47
N ILE A 24 1.27 -7.95 1.36
CA ILE A 24 2.38 -8.85 1.63
C ILE A 24 1.95 -10.24 1.20
N VAL A 25 2.63 -10.78 0.18
CA VAL A 25 2.45 -12.14 -0.29
C VAL A 25 3.55 -12.99 0.34
N SER A 26 3.22 -14.10 0.99
CA SER A 26 4.22 -15.03 1.52
C SER A 26 4.10 -16.36 0.80
N GLN A 27 5.20 -16.90 0.31
CA GLN A 27 5.25 -18.19 -0.37
C GLN A 27 5.79 -19.27 0.55
N ALA A 28 5.23 -20.46 0.44
CA ALA A 28 5.81 -21.67 1.01
C ALA A 28 6.23 -22.59 -0.12
N ALA A 29 7.25 -23.42 0.11
CA ALA A 29 7.66 -24.47 -0.80
C ALA A 29 7.43 -25.83 -0.15
N PHE A 30 6.65 -26.67 -0.82
CA PHE A 30 6.51 -28.08 -0.47
C PHE A 30 7.42 -28.89 -1.39
N VAL A 31 8.31 -29.68 -0.79
CA VAL A 31 9.27 -30.54 -1.52
C VAL A 31 8.60 -31.85 -1.93
N SER A 32 7.78 -32.45 -1.06
CA SER A 32 6.96 -33.61 -1.36
C SER A 32 5.69 -33.61 -0.50
N PRO A 33 4.49 -33.52 -1.09
CA PRO A 33 4.23 -33.30 -2.52
C PRO A 33 4.81 -31.98 -3.03
N SER A 34 5.11 -31.85 -4.32
CA SER A 34 5.64 -30.58 -4.85
C SER A 34 4.56 -29.51 -4.95
N GLY A 35 4.85 -28.29 -4.48
CA GLY A 35 3.91 -27.17 -4.57
C GLY A 35 4.47 -25.86 -4.04
N ALA A 36 3.92 -24.74 -4.51
CA ALA A 36 4.30 -23.40 -4.10
C ALA A 36 3.06 -22.56 -3.72
N PRO A 37 2.33 -22.91 -2.65
CA PRO A 37 1.19 -22.12 -2.21
C PRO A 37 1.64 -20.75 -1.69
N SER A 38 0.72 -19.78 -1.73
CA SER A 38 0.94 -18.45 -1.17
C SER A 38 -0.22 -17.99 -0.32
N SER A 39 0.07 -17.13 0.64
CA SER A 39 -0.91 -16.36 1.42
C SER A 39 -0.71 -14.88 1.17
N THR A 40 -1.79 -14.10 1.23
CA THR A 40 -1.72 -12.64 1.07
C THR A 40 -2.37 -11.97 2.26
N ILE A 41 -1.67 -11.00 2.84
CA ILE A 41 -2.21 -10.06 3.82
C ILE A 41 -2.26 -8.70 3.15
N SER A 42 -3.40 -8.01 3.28
CA SER A 42 -3.58 -6.64 2.78
C SER A 42 -3.97 -5.73 3.94
N MET A 43 -3.35 -4.55 3.99
CA MET A 43 -3.68 -3.53 4.95
C MET A 43 -3.79 -2.18 4.24
N ALA A 44 -4.91 -1.49 4.46
CA ALA A 44 -5.14 -0.13 3.98
C ALA A 44 -5.02 0.86 5.14
N PHE A 45 -4.49 2.06 4.88
CA PHE A 45 -4.31 3.10 5.89
C PHE A 45 -4.68 4.47 5.35
N THR A 46 -5.10 5.33 6.28
CA THR A 46 -5.24 6.77 6.04
C THR A 46 -3.93 7.43 6.48
N PRO A 47 -3.15 7.97 5.55
CA PRO A 47 -1.77 8.31 5.86
C PRO A 47 -1.67 9.63 6.62
N ASN A 48 -0.88 9.61 7.69
CA ASN A 48 -0.44 10.77 8.48
C ASN A 48 1.07 10.75 8.79
N ALA A 49 1.77 9.72 8.30
CA ALA A 49 3.18 9.42 8.52
C ALA A 49 3.66 8.45 7.42
N PRO A 50 4.98 8.23 7.26
CA PRO A 50 5.51 7.18 6.38
C PRO A 50 4.99 5.79 6.75
N ILE A 51 4.88 4.90 5.76
CA ILE A 51 4.46 3.51 5.98
C ILE A 51 5.65 2.73 6.55
N VAL A 52 5.50 2.21 7.77
CA VAL A 52 6.54 1.43 8.45
C VAL A 52 5.95 0.12 8.93
N PHE A 53 6.57 -0.99 8.54
CA PHE A 53 6.13 -2.33 8.94
C PHE A 53 7.32 -3.29 8.98
N LYS A 54 7.12 -4.45 9.60
CA LYS A 54 8.12 -5.52 9.66
C LYS A 54 7.67 -6.72 8.85
N VAL A 55 8.56 -7.28 8.04
CA VAL A 55 8.32 -8.49 7.26
C VAL A 55 9.64 -9.22 7.06
N ALA A 56 9.61 -10.55 7.14
CA ALA A 56 10.80 -11.39 6.95
C ALA A 56 12.03 -10.94 7.78
N GLY A 57 11.80 -10.51 9.03
CA GLY A 57 12.86 -10.00 9.92
C GLY A 57 13.38 -8.60 9.61
N LYS A 58 12.92 -7.95 8.53
CA LYS A 58 13.36 -6.62 8.10
C LYS A 58 12.33 -5.55 8.45
N THR A 59 12.80 -4.34 8.74
CA THR A 59 11.96 -3.15 8.92
C THR A 59 11.92 -2.37 7.61
N CYS A 60 10.76 -2.34 6.97
CA CYS A 60 10.50 -1.60 5.74
C CYS A 60 9.99 -0.19 6.06
N ARG A 61 10.51 0.83 5.35
CA ARG A 61 10.03 2.21 5.43
C ARG A 61 9.73 2.75 4.03
N TRP A 62 8.46 2.84 3.68
CA TRP A 62 8.01 3.30 2.37
C TRP A 62 7.33 4.67 2.44
N VAL A 63 7.32 5.37 1.31
CA VAL A 63 6.63 6.65 1.16
C VAL A 63 5.13 6.43 1.30
N SER A 64 4.46 7.29 2.06
CA SER A 64 3.00 7.35 2.10
C SER A 64 2.50 8.49 1.22
N SER A 65 1.24 8.43 0.79
CA SER A 65 0.63 9.55 0.05
C SER A 65 0.35 10.78 0.93
N SER A 66 0.60 10.72 2.24
CA SER A 66 0.54 11.90 3.12
C SER A 66 1.77 12.79 3.07
N SER A 67 2.80 12.47 2.28
CA SER A 67 3.96 13.35 2.11
C SER A 67 3.59 14.54 1.21
N PRO A 68 3.58 15.80 1.72
CA PRO A 68 3.11 16.96 0.96
C PRO A 68 4.08 17.47 -0.12
N TRP A 69 5.15 16.73 -0.47
CA TRP A 69 6.27 17.23 -1.28
C TRP A 69 6.74 16.30 -2.42
N GLY A 70 5.87 15.42 -2.92
CA GLY A 70 6.11 14.70 -4.19
C GLY A 70 5.10 15.11 -5.26
N SER A 71 5.45 15.01 -6.55
CA SER A 71 4.58 15.34 -7.70
C SER A 71 3.26 14.54 -7.81
N GLY A 72 2.89 13.76 -6.79
CA GLY A 72 1.66 12.97 -6.68
C GLY A 72 0.82 13.29 -5.45
N GLY A 73 0.91 14.52 -4.91
CA GLY A 73 0.06 14.98 -3.82
C GLY A 73 -1.43 14.82 -4.15
N GLY A 74 -2.04 13.72 -3.70
CA GLY A 74 -3.45 13.39 -3.91
C GLY A 74 -3.74 11.96 -4.40
N ALA A 75 -2.75 11.23 -4.91
CA ALA A 75 -2.94 9.84 -5.35
C ALA A 75 -2.45 8.86 -4.27
N GLY A 76 -3.29 7.89 -3.95
CA GLY A 76 -2.98 6.85 -2.97
C GLY A 76 -1.82 5.93 -3.35
N CYS A 77 -0.99 5.53 -2.40
CA CYS A 77 0.15 4.63 -2.61
C CYS A 77 -0.21 3.17 -2.37
N ASN A 78 -0.20 2.37 -3.44
CA ASN A 78 -0.51 0.95 -3.40
C ASN A 78 0.74 0.12 -3.68
N TYR A 79 1.12 -0.68 -2.70
CA TYR A 79 2.33 -1.50 -2.73
C TYR A 79 2.01 -2.98 -2.64
N SER A 80 2.86 -3.81 -3.25
CA SER A 80 2.89 -5.25 -3.00
C SER A 80 4.34 -5.72 -2.86
N ILE A 81 4.61 -6.63 -1.94
CA ILE A 81 5.90 -7.31 -1.84
C ILE A 81 5.69 -8.78 -1.56
N THR A 82 6.53 -9.62 -2.13
CA THR A 82 6.49 -11.05 -1.94
C THR A 82 7.66 -11.49 -1.06
N VAL A 83 7.40 -12.38 -0.12
CA VAL A 83 8.41 -13.10 0.66
C VAL A 83 8.49 -14.51 0.10
N ASP A 84 9.67 -14.93 -0.34
CA ASP A 84 9.88 -16.33 -0.73
C ASP A 84 9.96 -17.26 0.50
N ASP A 85 10.05 -18.56 0.24
CA ASP A 85 10.15 -19.59 1.27
C ASP A 85 11.47 -19.53 2.08
N GLY A 86 12.48 -18.82 1.57
CA GLY A 86 13.74 -18.53 2.25
C GLY A 86 13.73 -17.25 3.11
N GLY A 87 12.62 -16.52 3.14
CA GLY A 87 12.53 -15.24 3.84
C GLY A 87 13.15 -14.06 3.11
N ASN A 88 13.36 -14.16 1.79
CA ASN A 88 13.84 -13.05 0.98
C ASN A 88 12.68 -12.24 0.43
N LEU A 89 12.87 -10.93 0.37
CA LEU A 89 11.93 -10.02 -0.26
C LEU A 89 12.16 -10.01 -1.77
N ILE A 90 11.14 -10.38 -2.52
CA ILE A 90 11.11 -10.46 -3.99
C ILE A 90 9.86 -9.79 -4.55
N ASN A 91 9.83 -9.55 -5.86
CA ASN A 91 8.65 -9.07 -6.60
C ASN A 91 7.94 -7.85 -5.96
N ALA A 92 8.72 -6.84 -5.59
CA ALA A 92 8.21 -5.58 -5.06
C ALA A 92 7.56 -4.72 -6.16
N SER A 93 6.29 -4.35 -5.99
CA SER A 93 5.54 -3.48 -6.91
C SER A 93 4.95 -2.26 -6.21
N SER A 94 4.77 -1.20 -6.99
CA SER A 94 4.13 0.06 -6.59
C SER A 94 3.28 0.57 -7.75
N ASN A 95 2.16 1.23 -7.46
CA ASN A 95 1.36 1.93 -8.45
C ASN A 95 1.99 3.24 -8.97
N GLY A 96 3.19 3.62 -8.51
CA GLY A 96 3.89 4.83 -8.98
C GLY A 96 3.35 6.09 -8.32
N ASN A 97 3.19 7.20 -9.06
CA ASN A 97 2.59 8.44 -8.55
C ASN A 97 3.32 9.10 -7.35
N GLY A 98 4.66 9.06 -7.33
CA GLY A 98 5.45 9.65 -6.24
C GLY A 98 5.61 8.75 -5.00
N CYS A 99 5.10 7.51 -5.06
CA CYS A 99 5.35 6.46 -4.10
C CYS A 99 6.78 5.90 -4.23
N THR A 100 7.22 5.10 -3.25
CA THR A 100 8.51 4.40 -3.31
C THR A 100 8.59 3.58 -4.60
N ALA A 101 9.67 3.77 -5.36
CA ALA A 101 9.85 3.08 -6.64
C ALA A 101 9.86 1.56 -6.46
N ALA A 102 9.15 0.85 -7.34
CA ALA A 102 9.06 -0.60 -7.36
C ALA A 102 10.43 -1.30 -7.51
N GLY A 103 10.46 -2.61 -7.27
CA GLY A 103 11.64 -3.44 -7.43
C GLY A 103 12.69 -3.19 -6.34
N GLN A 104 13.96 -3.11 -6.75
CA GLN A 104 15.10 -3.08 -5.82
C GLN A 104 15.12 -1.86 -4.90
N ALA A 105 14.60 -0.71 -5.34
CA ALA A 105 14.52 0.47 -4.48
C ALA A 105 13.60 0.23 -3.27
N MET A 106 12.46 -0.43 -3.48
CA MET A 106 11.52 -0.78 -2.41
C MET A 106 12.05 -1.89 -1.48
N ILE A 107 12.78 -2.87 -2.04
CA ILE A 107 13.44 -3.95 -1.28
C ILE A 107 14.57 -3.38 -0.42
N ALA A 108 15.40 -2.49 -0.98
CA ALA A 108 16.51 -1.83 -0.26
C ALA A 108 16.02 -0.90 0.85
N ALA A 109 14.76 -0.45 0.79
CA ALA A 109 14.12 0.30 1.87
C ALA A 109 13.75 -0.56 3.09
N CYS A 110 14.02 -1.87 3.06
CA CYS A 110 13.83 -2.83 4.14
C CYS A 110 15.18 -3.27 4.73
N ASN A 111 15.47 -2.83 5.96
CA ASN A 111 16.73 -3.13 6.68
C ASN A 111 16.51 -4.00 7.91
#